data_AF-A0A833XS82-F1
#
_entry.id   AF-A0A833XS82-F1
#
_cell.length_a   1.000
_cell.length_b   1.000
_cell.length_c   1.000
_cell.angle_alpha   90.00
_cell.angle_beta   90.00
_cell.angle_gamma   90.00
#
_symmetry.space_group_name_H-M   'P 1'
#
loop_
_entity.id
_entity.type
_entity.pdbx_description
1 polymer ?
#
loop_
_entity_poly.entity_id
_entity_poly.type
_entity_poly.pdbx_seq_one_letter_code
_entity_poly.pdbx_strand_id
1 'polypeptide(L)'
;MATSDPRANSASVTNPSDDSSSSYYLYPSDNPGALLVFEIFIGENYVAWSRSISSSNDFRFRVSWMRANNLILSWLMNSIAKEIHGSLLYFSSAFDIWEELKTSYLQSDGPQIVILEKFFSSISLLYSLGSKSVTEYFSDFKTLWDEYINYQPIPSC
;
A
#
# COMPACT_ATOMS: atom_id res chain seq x y z
N MET A 1 -38.17 21.41 -55.84
CA MET A 1 -38.87 20.39 -55.02
C MET A 1 -37.89 19.25 -54.84
N ALA A 2 -37.25 19.18 -53.68
CA ALA A 2 -36.15 18.27 -53.39
C ALA A 2 -36.70 16.96 -52.82
N THR A 3 -36.27 15.83 -53.37
CA THR A 3 -36.42 14.51 -52.74
C THR A 3 -35.00 13.97 -52.54
N SER A 4 -34.51 14.07 -51.31
CA SER A 4 -33.25 13.47 -50.87
C SER A 4 -33.57 12.37 -49.86
N ASP A 5 -33.14 11.14 -50.16
CA ASP A 5 -33.18 9.97 -49.30
C ASP A 5 -32.50 10.22 -47.93
N PRO A 6 -33.05 9.74 -46.81
CA PRO A 6 -32.33 9.72 -45.55
C PRO A 6 -31.56 8.41 -45.42
N ARG A 7 -30.33 8.38 -45.93
CA ARG A 7 -29.36 7.34 -45.57
C ARG A 7 -28.19 8.01 -44.87
N ALA A 8 -28.31 8.20 -43.56
CA ALA A 8 -27.25 8.74 -42.71
C ALA A 8 -27.11 7.88 -41.44
N ASN A 9 -26.07 7.06 -41.46
CA ASN A 9 -25.24 6.57 -40.35
C ASN A 9 -25.91 6.26 -39.01
N SER A 10 -26.18 4.97 -38.79
CA SER A 10 -26.11 4.36 -37.46
C SER A 10 -24.64 4.34 -37.01
N ALA A 11 -24.16 5.44 -36.43
CA ALA A 11 -22.95 5.39 -35.62
C ALA A 11 -23.28 4.52 -34.41
N SER A 12 -22.78 3.28 -34.40
CA SER A 12 -22.81 2.43 -33.22
C SER A 12 -22.12 3.18 -32.08
N VAL A 13 -22.88 3.62 -31.10
CA VAL A 13 -22.35 4.09 -29.82
C VAL A 13 -21.78 2.84 -29.14
N THR A 14 -20.57 2.45 -29.50
CA THR A 14 -19.83 1.41 -28.79
C THR A 14 -19.50 1.97 -27.42
N ASN A 15 -19.99 1.31 -26.37
CA ASN A 15 -19.66 1.70 -25.01
C ASN A 15 -18.12 1.68 -24.84
N PRO A 16 -17.51 2.74 -24.27
CA PRO A 16 -16.07 2.82 -24.10
C PRO A 16 -15.49 1.76 -23.15
N SER A 17 -16.35 0.98 -22.49
CA SER A 17 -16.02 -0.19 -21.69
C SER A 17 -15.82 -1.49 -22.50
N ASP A 18 -16.23 -1.53 -23.77
CA ASP A 18 -16.08 -2.71 -24.65
C ASP A 18 -14.89 -2.59 -25.62
N ASP A 19 -14.26 -1.43 -25.69
CA ASP A 19 -13.09 -1.18 -26.55
C ASP A 19 -11.81 -1.53 -25.81
N SER A 20 -11.14 -2.62 -26.19
CA SER A 20 -9.88 -3.07 -25.57
C SER A 20 -8.72 -2.08 -25.70
N SER A 21 -8.85 -1.06 -26.55
CA SER A 21 -7.88 0.03 -26.68
C SER A 21 -8.21 1.26 -25.83
N SER A 22 -9.40 1.30 -25.23
CA SER A 22 -9.85 2.36 -24.34
C SER A 22 -9.13 2.29 -23.00
N SER A 23 -8.71 3.46 -22.48
CA SER A 23 -8.11 3.57 -21.15
C SER A 23 -9.08 3.20 -20.00
N TYR A 24 -10.38 3.01 -20.30
CA TYR A 24 -11.42 2.61 -19.36
C TYR A 24 -11.85 1.14 -19.50
N TYR A 25 -11.18 0.37 -20.35
CA TYR A 25 -11.44 -1.07 -20.50
C TYR A 25 -10.96 -1.84 -19.27
N LEU A 26 -11.88 -2.53 -18.61
CA LEU A 26 -11.56 -3.47 -17.54
C LEU A 26 -11.50 -4.87 -18.14
N TYR A 27 -10.38 -5.57 -18.00
CA TYR A 27 -10.29 -6.93 -18.52
C TYR A 27 -11.21 -7.85 -17.72
N PRO A 28 -11.90 -8.82 -18.34
CA PRO A 28 -12.74 -9.79 -17.63
C PRO A 28 -11.99 -10.62 -16.58
N SER A 29 -10.66 -10.64 -16.64
CA SER A 29 -9.78 -11.26 -15.64
C SER A 29 -9.54 -10.39 -14.40
N ASP A 30 -9.83 -9.10 -14.47
CA ASP A 30 -9.69 -8.17 -13.34
C ASP A 30 -10.89 -8.38 -12.42
N ASN A 31 -10.72 -9.28 -11.44
CA ASN A 31 -11.74 -9.54 -10.43
C ASN A 31 -11.69 -8.45 -9.35
N PRO A 32 -12.66 -7.52 -9.28
CA PRO A 32 -12.70 -6.49 -8.23
C PRO A 32 -12.94 -7.07 -6.82
N GLY A 33 -13.31 -8.35 -6.72
CA GLY A 33 -13.45 -9.10 -5.46
C GLY A 33 -12.23 -9.95 -5.08
N ALA A 34 -11.13 -9.93 -5.86
CA ALA A 34 -9.90 -10.56 -5.43
C ALA A 34 -9.31 -9.74 -4.26
N LEU A 35 -9.29 -10.33 -3.07
CA LEU A 35 -8.66 -9.73 -1.89
C LEU A 35 -7.18 -9.52 -2.17
N LEU A 36 -6.81 -8.28 -2.49
CA LEU A 36 -5.41 -7.90 -2.74
C LEU A 36 -4.59 -7.90 -1.45
N VAL A 37 -5.21 -7.91 -0.26
CA VAL A 37 -4.53 -7.87 1.04
C VAL A 37 -5.29 -8.68 2.09
N PHE A 38 -4.55 -9.51 2.85
CA PHE A 38 -5.07 -10.35 3.95
C PHE A 38 -5.00 -9.66 5.32
N GLU A 39 -4.31 -8.52 5.44
CA GLU A 39 -4.07 -7.83 6.72
C GLU A 39 -4.80 -6.48 6.81
N ILE A 40 -5.53 -6.27 7.90
CA ILE A 40 -6.17 -4.99 8.21
C ILE A 40 -5.12 -4.05 8.80
N PHE A 41 -5.05 -2.82 8.30
CA PHE A 41 -4.18 -1.78 8.87
C PHE A 41 -4.71 -1.26 10.19
N ILE A 42 -3.92 -1.42 11.25
CA ILE A 42 -4.24 -1.02 12.63
C ILE A 42 -3.29 0.06 13.18
N GLY A 43 -2.46 0.66 12.32
CA GLY A 43 -1.44 1.63 12.72
C GLY A 43 -0.07 0.98 12.93
N GLU A 44 0.04 0.09 13.91
CA GLU A 44 1.32 -0.56 14.30
C GLU A 44 1.90 -1.47 13.21
N ASN A 45 1.04 -2.05 12.37
CA ASN A 45 1.46 -2.95 11.29
C ASN A 45 1.73 -2.24 9.95
N TYR A 46 1.96 -0.92 9.96
CA TYR A 46 2.13 -0.13 8.73
C TYR A 46 3.13 -0.73 7.74
N VAL A 47 4.28 -1.20 8.21
CA VAL A 47 5.34 -1.76 7.34
C VAL A 47 4.90 -3.09 6.69
N ALA A 48 4.25 -3.98 7.44
CA ALA A 48 3.75 -5.25 6.90
C ALA A 48 2.59 -5.02 5.91
N TRP A 49 1.63 -4.18 6.30
CA TRP A 49 0.50 -3.79 5.47
C TRP A 49 0.95 -3.08 4.19
N SER A 50 1.83 -2.09 4.27
CA SER A 50 2.29 -1.32 3.09
C SER A 50 3.03 -2.20 2.06
N ARG A 51 3.78 -3.21 2.50
CA ARG A 51 4.43 -4.20 1.62
C ARG A 51 3.44 -5.06 0.86
N SER A 52 2.30 -5.37 1.46
CA SER A 52 1.23 -6.11 0.80
C SER A 52 0.51 -5.28 -0.27
N ILE A 53 0.62 -3.94 -0.19
CA ILE A 53 0.00 -2.99 -1.12
C ILE A 53 0.96 -2.58 -2.24
N SER A 54 2.26 -2.49 -1.96
CA SER A 54 3.22 -1.90 -2.89
C SER A 54 4.50 -2.73 -2.96
N SER A 55 4.74 -3.35 -4.12
CA SER A 55 6.05 -3.92 -4.45
C SER A 55 6.92 -2.96 -5.27
N SER A 56 6.47 -1.75 -5.62
CA SER A 56 7.24 -0.85 -6.49
C SER A 56 6.89 0.62 -6.32
N ASN A 57 7.88 1.38 -5.86
CA ASN A 57 7.88 2.83 -5.70
C ASN A 57 8.03 3.58 -7.05
N ASP A 58 7.44 3.04 -8.11
CA ASP A 58 7.64 3.47 -9.50
C ASP A 58 6.67 4.61 -9.87
N PHE A 59 7.10 5.61 -10.65
CA PHE A 59 6.23 6.65 -11.22
C PHE A 59 4.99 6.07 -11.95
N ARG A 60 5.13 4.87 -12.54
CA ARG A 60 4.01 4.12 -13.15
C ARG A 60 2.90 3.77 -12.16
N PHE A 61 3.22 3.66 -10.87
CA PHE A 61 2.28 3.40 -9.78
C PHE A 61 1.28 4.56 -9.64
N ARG A 62 1.75 5.81 -9.69
CA ARG A 62 0.88 6.99 -9.54
C ARG A 62 -0.15 7.12 -10.66
N VAL A 63 0.26 6.88 -11.91
CA VAL A 63 -0.64 6.92 -13.07
C VAL A 63 -1.68 5.80 -12.99
N SER A 64 -1.26 4.60 -12.58
CA SER A 64 -2.17 3.45 -12.40
C SER A 64 -3.19 3.72 -11.28
N TRP A 65 -2.75 4.35 -10.20
CA TRP A 65 -3.62 4.72 -9.08
C TRP A 65 -4.66 5.77 -9.44
N MET A 66 -4.29 6.76 -10.27
CA MET A 66 -5.23 7.74 -10.77
C MET A 66 -6.33 7.11 -11.64
N ARG A 67 -5.98 6.13 -12.47
CA ARG A 67 -6.95 5.42 -13.34
C ARG A 67 -7.94 4.56 -12.55
N ALA A 68 -7.49 4.00 -11.41
CA ALA A 68 -8.29 3.14 -10.54
C ALA A 68 -8.66 3.80 -9.20
N ASN A 69 -8.66 5.14 -9.12
CA ASN A 69 -8.73 5.87 -7.84
C ASN A 69 -9.91 5.44 -6.96
N ASN A 70 -11.12 5.32 -7.53
CA ASN A 70 -12.31 4.95 -6.77
C ASN A 70 -12.28 3.49 -6.28
N LEU A 71 -11.69 2.60 -7.07
CA LEU A 71 -11.52 1.19 -6.70
C LEU A 71 -10.49 1.06 -5.57
N ILE A 72 -9.34 1.71 -5.74
CA ILE A 72 -8.28 1.71 -4.73
C ILE A 72 -8.74 2.42 -3.47
N LEU A 73 -9.45 3.54 -3.57
CA LEU A 73 -10.02 4.24 -2.42
C LEU A 73 -10.98 3.34 -1.64
N SER A 74 -11.89 2.68 -2.35
CA SER A 74 -12.85 1.74 -1.74
C SER A 74 -12.12 0.59 -1.05
N TRP A 75 -11.10 0.04 -1.69
CA TRP A 75 -10.27 -1.02 -1.13
C TRP A 75 -9.46 -0.55 0.08
N LEU A 76 -8.80 0.60 -0.03
CA LEU A 76 -7.98 1.20 1.02
C LEU A 76 -8.83 1.44 2.27
N MET A 77 -10.00 2.08 2.13
CA MET A 77 -10.94 2.32 3.23
C MET A 77 -11.47 1.02 3.86
N ASN A 78 -11.63 -0.05 3.08
CA ASN A 78 -12.01 -1.38 3.61
C ASN A 78 -10.85 -2.12 4.28
N SER A 79 -9.61 -1.81 3.90
CA SER A 79 -8.39 -2.41 4.46
C SER A 79 -7.86 -1.71 5.71
N ILE A 80 -8.50 -0.61 6.13
CA ILE A 80 -8.09 0.22 7.26
C ILE A 80 -9.07 0.05 8.42
N ALA A 81 -8.54 -0.08 9.64
CA ALA A 81 -9.35 -0.15 10.84
C ALA A 81 -10.15 1.15 11.08
N LYS A 82 -11.37 1.02 11.58
CA LYS A 82 -12.36 2.13 11.63
C LYS A 82 -11.91 3.28 12.51
N GLU A 83 -11.03 3.02 13.47
CA GLU A 83 -10.44 3.97 14.39
C GLU A 83 -9.62 5.03 13.65
N ILE A 84 -9.06 4.66 12.49
CA ILE A 84 -8.21 5.53 11.66
C ILE A 84 -9.04 6.26 10.59
N HIS A 85 -10.26 5.82 10.29
CA HIS A 85 -11.10 6.45 9.25
C HIS A 85 -11.35 7.94 9.51
N GLY A 86 -11.42 8.34 10.78
CA GLY A 86 -11.64 9.74 11.17
C GLY A 86 -10.55 10.69 10.68
N SER A 87 -9.28 10.24 10.62
CA SER A 87 -8.19 11.06 10.08
C SER A 87 -8.19 11.13 8.56
N LEU A 88 -8.88 10.21 7.88
CA LEU A 88 -8.86 10.05 6.43
C LEU A 88 -10.05 10.67 5.70
N LEU A 89 -11.03 11.17 6.45
CA LEU A 89 -12.36 11.55 5.97
C LEU A 89 -12.34 12.69 4.94
N TYR A 90 -11.29 13.52 4.95
CA TYR A 90 -11.18 14.70 4.09
C TYR A 90 -10.39 14.47 2.80
N PHE A 91 -9.82 13.28 2.60
CA PHE A 91 -9.05 12.97 1.40
C PHE A 91 -9.95 12.42 0.29
N SER A 92 -9.75 12.90 -0.93
CA SER A 92 -10.54 12.53 -2.12
C SER A 92 -9.79 11.60 -3.09
N SER A 93 -8.49 11.44 -2.86
CA SER A 93 -7.57 10.66 -3.69
C SER A 93 -6.98 9.54 -2.84
N ALA A 94 -7.00 8.32 -3.38
CA ALA A 94 -6.36 7.18 -2.75
C ALA A 94 -4.86 7.41 -2.56
N PHE A 95 -4.23 8.14 -3.47
CA PHE A 95 -2.82 8.50 -3.38
C PHE A 95 -2.56 9.43 -2.19
N ASP A 96 -3.45 10.40 -1.94
CA ASP A 96 -3.26 11.36 -0.85
C ASP A 96 -3.41 10.66 0.50
N ILE A 97 -4.36 9.71 0.62
CA ILE A 97 -4.47 8.86 1.81
C ILE A 97 -3.22 8.00 1.98
N TRP A 98 -2.71 7.40 0.91
CA TRP A 98 -1.50 6.59 0.97
C TRP A 98 -0.28 7.39 1.42
N GLU A 99 -0.12 8.62 0.93
CA GLU A 99 0.95 9.52 1.34
C GLU A 99 0.80 9.96 2.79
N GLU A 100 -0.40 10.30 3.25
CA GLU A 100 -0.67 10.67 4.65
C GLU A 100 -0.40 9.51 5.61
N LEU A 101 -0.82 8.29 5.25
CA LEU A 101 -0.54 7.10 6.05
C LEU A 101 0.96 6.81 6.08
N LYS A 102 1.64 7.02 4.96
CA LYS A 102 3.09 6.91 4.90
C LYS A 102 3.76 7.92 5.81
N THR A 103 3.46 9.20 5.71
CA THR A 103 4.11 10.21 6.56
C THR A 103 3.79 10.00 8.04
N SER A 104 2.54 9.66 8.37
CA SER A 104 2.09 9.51 9.75
C SER A 104 2.62 8.26 10.45
N TYR A 105 2.73 7.13 9.74
CA TYR A 105 3.03 5.82 10.33
C TYR A 105 4.36 5.20 9.86
N LEU A 106 5.04 5.80 8.86
CA LEU A 106 6.44 5.46 8.55
C LEU A 106 7.43 6.25 9.41
N GLN A 107 7.01 7.44 9.92
CA GLN A 107 7.90 8.36 10.64
C GLN A 107 7.67 8.38 12.17
N SER A 108 6.63 7.71 12.68
CA SER A 108 6.28 7.68 14.11
C SER A 108 7.30 6.97 15.02
N ASP A 109 8.42 6.48 14.48
CA ASP A 109 9.16 5.38 15.06
C ASP A 109 10.42 5.79 15.84
N GLY A 110 10.61 7.08 16.12
CA GLY A 110 11.65 7.53 17.06
C GLY A 110 11.62 6.74 18.39
N PRO A 111 10.44 6.57 19.04
CA PRO A 111 10.29 5.70 20.20
C PRO A 111 10.55 4.21 19.93
N GLN A 112 10.22 3.70 18.74
CA GLN A 112 10.43 2.30 18.36
C GLN A 112 11.91 1.99 18.15
N ILE A 113 12.68 2.91 17.56
CA ILE A 113 14.14 2.81 17.45
C ILE A 113 14.76 2.68 18.85
N VAL A 114 14.34 3.52 19.80
CA VAL A 114 14.81 3.44 21.20
C VAL A 114 14.42 2.11 21.86
N ILE A 115 13.27 1.55 21.52
CA ILE A 115 12.83 0.24 22.01
C ILE A 115 13.68 -0.89 21.39
N LEU A 116 13.95 -0.84 20.09
CA LEU A 116 14.83 -1.79 19.39
C LEU A 116 16.24 -1.77 19.96
N GLU A 117 16.81 -0.59 20.23
CA GLU A 117 18.12 -0.45 20.88
C GLU A 117 18.16 -1.13 22.26
N LYS A 118 17.08 -1.04 23.03
CA LYS A 118 16.93 -1.75 24.31
C LYS A 118 16.86 -3.26 24.12
N PHE A 119 16.16 -3.76 23.10
CA PHE A 119 16.11 -5.18 22.78
C PHE A 119 17.48 -5.72 22.34
N PHE A 120 18.20 -5.00 21.48
CA PHE A 120 19.58 -5.35 21.11
C PHE A 120 20.49 -5.49 22.33
N SER A 121 20.42 -4.51 23.24
CA SER A 121 21.16 -4.54 24.50
C SER A 121 20.77 -5.74 25.37
N SER A 122 19.48 -6.08 25.41
CA SER A 122 18.94 -7.18 26.21
C SER A 122 19.39 -8.55 25.68
N ILE A 123 19.35 -8.78 24.36
CA ILE A 123 19.80 -10.06 23.77
C ILE A 123 21.30 -10.24 23.91
N SER A 124 22.08 -9.16 23.81
CA SER A 124 23.54 -9.17 24.03
C SER A 124 23.88 -9.54 25.47
N LEU A 125 23.14 -8.99 26.43
CA LEU A 125 23.29 -9.33 27.85
C LEU A 125 22.91 -10.80 28.12
N LEU A 126 21.80 -11.30 27.57
CA LEU A 126 21.38 -12.69 27.73
C LEU A 126 22.38 -13.68 27.12
N TYR A 127 22.99 -13.33 25.98
CA TYR A 127 24.08 -14.11 25.40
C TYR A 127 25.33 -14.11 26.29
N SER A 128 25.76 -12.95 26.79
CA SER A 128 26.90 -12.84 27.70
C SER A 128 26.70 -13.58 29.03
N LEU A 129 25.46 -13.72 29.49
CA LEU A 129 25.11 -14.48 30.70
C LEU A 129 25.05 -16.00 30.45
N GLY A 130 25.19 -16.45 29.21
CA GLY A 130 25.07 -17.87 28.83
C GLY A 130 23.65 -18.40 28.81
N SER A 131 22.64 -17.52 28.84
CA SER A 131 21.22 -17.89 28.87
C SER A 131 20.64 -18.17 27.47
N LYS A 132 21.35 -17.79 26.40
CA LYS A 132 20.96 -18.04 25.01
C LYS A 132 22.07 -18.80 24.28
N SER A 133 21.69 -19.78 23.46
CA SER A 133 22.60 -20.43 22.54
C SER A 133 23.02 -19.48 21.39
N VAL A 134 24.12 -19.82 20.71
CA VAL A 134 24.61 -19.04 19.55
C VAL A 134 23.55 -18.95 18.44
N THR A 135 22.82 -20.04 18.20
CA THR A 135 21.77 -20.11 17.17
C THR A 135 20.55 -19.27 17.52
N GLU A 136 20.12 -19.29 18.79
CA GLU A 136 18.99 -18.45 19.25
C GLU A 136 19.36 -16.97 19.21
N TYR A 137 20.56 -16.62 19.70
CA TYR A 137 21.06 -15.24 19.64
C TYR A 137 21.11 -14.72 18.19
N PHE A 138 21.67 -15.50 17.26
CA PHE A 138 21.80 -15.07 15.87
C PHE A 138 20.44 -14.91 15.19
N SER A 139 19.49 -15.81 15.44
CA SER A 139 18.13 -15.71 14.91
C SER A 139 17.44 -14.43 15.39
N ASP A 140 17.48 -14.17 16.69
CA ASP A 140 16.85 -12.98 17.29
C ASP A 140 17.55 -11.68 16.87
N PHE A 141 18.88 -11.71 16.75
CA PHE A 141 19.64 -10.57 16.23
C PHE A 141 19.24 -10.26 14.79
N LYS A 142 19.13 -11.28 13.94
CA LYS A 142 18.80 -11.13 12.52
C LYS A 142 17.40 -10.56 12.34
N THR A 143 16.41 -11.02 13.10
CA THR A 143 15.05 -10.48 13.05
C THR A 143 15.00 -9.01 13.47
N LEU A 144 15.64 -8.66 14.60
CA LEU A 144 15.72 -7.27 15.07
C LEU A 144 16.48 -6.37 14.09
N TRP A 145 17.51 -6.89 13.43
CA TRP A 145 18.27 -6.14 12.43
C TRP A 145 17.47 -5.90 11.15
N ASP A 146 16.73 -6.90 10.68
CA ASP A 146 15.84 -6.77 9.53
C ASP A 146 14.67 -5.83 9.81
N GLU A 147 14.20 -5.80 11.06
CA GLU A 147 13.24 -4.83 11.56
C GLU A 147 13.84 -3.42 11.60
N TYR A 148 15.03 -3.24 12.19
CA TYR A 148 15.74 -1.95 12.28
C TYR A 148 16.02 -1.31 10.91
N ILE A 149 16.43 -2.09 9.91
CA ILE A 149 16.67 -1.59 8.55
C ILE A 149 15.40 -0.95 7.95
N ASN A 150 14.21 -1.44 8.32
CA ASN A 150 12.95 -0.90 7.79
C ASN A 150 12.64 0.51 8.32
N TYR A 151 13.21 0.88 9.47
CA TYR A 151 13.04 2.18 10.11
C TYR A 151 14.10 3.21 9.71
N GLN A 152 15.12 2.82 8.94
CA GLN A 152 16.10 3.76 8.41
C GLN A 152 15.60 4.31 7.06
N PRO A 153 15.19 5.58 6.97
CA PRO A 153 14.90 6.17 5.68
C PRO A 153 16.17 6.14 4.81
N ILE A 154 16.02 5.81 3.52
CA ILE A 154 17.11 5.91 2.55
C ILE A 154 17.63 7.36 2.63
N PRO A 155 18.93 7.59 2.90
CA PRO A 155 19.46 8.94 2.92
C PRO A 155 19.22 9.57 1.55
N SER A 156 18.38 10.60 1.51
CA SER A 156 18.17 11.42 0.32
C SER A 156 19.44 12.22 0.09
N CYS A 157 20.19 11.85 -0.96
CA CYS A 157 21.34 12.59 -1.46
C CYS A 157 20.93 13.91 -2.11
#